data_AF-X0GWA3-F1
#
_entry.id   AF-X0GWA3-F1
#
_cell.length_a   1.000
_cell.length_b   1.000
_cell.length_c   1.000
_cell.angle_alpha   90.00
_cell.angle_beta   90.00
_cell.angle_gamma   90.00
#
_symmetry.space_group_name_H-M   'P 1'
#
loop_
_entity.id
_entity.type
_entity.pdbx_description
1 polymer ?
#
loop_
_entity_poly.entity_id
_entity_poly.type
_entity_poly.pdbx_seq_one_letter_code
_entity_poly.pdbx_strand_id
1 'polypeptide(L)'
;MNPQGGPQRILIRFRLRFTKTFLGEKETNVLTLPETIFDSSLLLSPHTLLLGLLFHHKAFVAPTLTSPEHLSKLDIHPDEHELPLPLKQSMDDIFIFRRATKTGMNAYELSENEQITYNMISGWTKKLGELAGFGVVVILYTLSYNAGNEFDQCSNISDGLRNLMLQHANSRTFEKHYLGRVVPVDTMAVVSHKEQQKALMRQACSIGYSASKRRPTHLTSEQSASINDDPKIQDLLRQRECLLSKGNKSDKVRTSLRKISKDIQSEKARLRRKRKDQVRKTWSREQAVTDIERQLAGKTFEDPPTSPSDEDAHPAQKRLYEALTAPATNTIESEYRRRNNAILSVMSYCSVQEPPLPPMTRSKAIATQKDVSNLHDNTTKDTASSALGDAITSVFVKNRTERSRRCFLCVGRATTLEPSDPAAHGLIKPFYSSGDLSRHFKRRHLSNLQPNEKLHCRLCNETLDHKMHLQNHAEMVHGTVSHGG
;
A
#
# COMPACT_ATOMS: atom_id res chain seq x y z
N MET A 1 -17.66 -14.91 -27.74
CA MET A 1 -17.88 -16.36 -27.75
C MET A 1 -16.53 -17.05 -27.62
N ASN A 2 -16.45 -18.12 -26.82
CA ASN A 2 -15.23 -18.91 -26.72
C ASN A 2 -15.14 -19.83 -27.96
N PRO A 3 -14.15 -19.65 -28.86
CA PRO A 3 -14.08 -20.39 -30.11
C PRO A 3 -13.78 -21.88 -29.92
N GLN A 4 -13.26 -22.30 -28.77
CA GLN A 4 -13.04 -23.71 -28.43
C GLN A 4 -14.24 -24.36 -27.72
N GLY A 5 -15.36 -23.64 -27.58
CA GLY A 5 -16.46 -24.05 -26.72
C GLY A 5 -16.14 -23.87 -25.23
N GLY A 6 -17.16 -23.98 -24.39
CA GLY A 6 -17.05 -23.78 -22.94
C GLY A 6 -17.41 -22.36 -22.48
N PRO A 7 -17.09 -22.01 -21.22
CA PRO A 7 -17.54 -20.77 -20.62
C PRO A 7 -17.04 -19.53 -21.37
N GLN A 8 -17.89 -18.51 -21.39
CA GLN A 8 -17.49 -17.17 -21.83
C GLN A 8 -16.42 -16.62 -20.89
N ARG A 9 -15.49 -15.86 -21.48
CA ARG A 9 -14.38 -15.24 -20.76
C ARG A 9 -14.49 -13.73 -20.86
N ILE A 10 -14.23 -13.06 -19.75
CA ILE A 10 -14.08 -11.62 -19.76
C ILE A 10 -12.78 -11.27 -20.49
N LEU A 11 -12.84 -10.25 -21.36
CA LEU A 11 -11.67 -9.69 -22.01
C LEU A 11 -11.49 -8.25 -21.54
N ILE A 12 -10.30 -7.90 -21.05
CA ILE A 12 -9.93 -6.51 -20.79
C ILE A 12 -9.04 -6.02 -21.92
N ARG A 13 -9.48 -4.96 -22.61
CA ARG A 13 -8.72 -4.31 -23.70
C ARG A 13 -8.18 -2.96 -23.24
N PHE A 14 -6.86 -2.86 -23.12
CA PHE A 14 -6.18 -1.59 -22.86
C PHE A 14 -5.79 -0.94 -24.19
N ARG A 15 -6.32 0.25 -24.46
CA ARG A 15 -5.79 1.12 -25.53
C ARG A 15 -4.66 1.97 -24.95
N LEU A 16 -3.45 1.70 -25.39
CA LEU A 16 -2.24 2.37 -24.90
C LEU A 16 -2.09 3.71 -25.63
N ARG A 17 -2.54 4.79 -24.99
CA ARG A 17 -2.35 6.17 -25.45
C ARG A 17 -1.34 6.89 -24.56
N PHE A 18 -0.74 7.95 -25.08
CA PHE A 18 0.20 8.82 -24.34
C PHE A 18 1.43 8.08 -23.77
N THR A 19 1.85 7.00 -24.42
CA THR A 19 3.04 6.24 -24.03
C THR A 19 4.28 6.79 -24.71
N LYS A 20 5.34 7.03 -23.94
CA LYS A 20 6.62 7.60 -24.42
C LYS A 20 6.41 8.90 -25.22
N THR A 21 5.58 9.82 -24.73
CA THR A 21 5.23 11.10 -25.40
C THR A 21 6.44 11.97 -25.77
N PHE A 22 7.56 11.82 -25.06
CA PHE A 22 8.83 12.47 -25.41
C PHE A 22 9.39 12.03 -26.78
N LEU A 23 8.87 10.96 -27.38
CA LEU A 23 9.21 10.49 -28.73
C LEU A 23 8.19 10.95 -29.79
N GLY A 24 7.25 11.84 -29.44
CA GLY A 24 6.17 12.27 -30.31
C GLY A 24 4.93 11.37 -30.25
N GLU A 25 3.96 11.67 -31.10
CA GLU A 25 2.75 10.87 -31.26
C GLU A 25 3.07 9.50 -31.86
N LYS A 26 2.35 8.47 -31.40
CA LYS A 26 2.52 7.09 -31.83
C LYS A 26 1.18 6.46 -32.13
N GLU A 27 1.21 5.46 -33.00
CA GLU A 27 0.06 4.59 -33.23
C GLU A 27 -0.41 3.96 -31.91
N THR A 28 -1.73 3.83 -31.77
CA THR A 28 -2.34 3.28 -30.56
C THR A 28 -2.29 1.77 -30.59
N ASN A 29 -1.55 1.19 -29.65
CA ASN A 29 -1.54 -0.26 -29.45
C ASN A 29 -2.72 -0.69 -28.58
N VAL A 30 -3.35 -1.82 -28.92
CA VAL A 30 -4.40 -2.43 -28.10
C VAL A 30 -3.87 -3.72 -27.49
N LEU A 31 -3.78 -3.78 -26.17
CA LEU A 31 -3.43 -4.98 -25.43
C LEU A 31 -4.70 -5.64 -24.93
N THR A 32 -4.94 -6.90 -25.32
CA THR A 32 -6.09 -7.69 -24.84
C THR A 32 -5.60 -8.70 -23.83
N LEU A 33 -6.16 -8.67 -22.61
CA LEU A 33 -5.92 -9.65 -21.57
C LEU A 33 -7.17 -10.53 -21.44
N PRO A 34 -7.08 -11.84 -21.72
CA PRO A 34 -8.18 -12.75 -21.44
C PRO A 34 -8.21 -13.11 -19.95
N GLU A 35 -9.40 -13.37 -19.45
CA GLU A 35 -9.59 -13.92 -18.11
C GLU A 35 -8.93 -15.30 -17.99
N THR A 36 -8.13 -15.47 -16.94
CA THR A 36 -7.53 -16.75 -16.56
C THR A 36 -8.46 -17.45 -15.57
N ILE A 37 -9.10 -18.52 -16.02
CA ILE A 37 -9.89 -19.41 -15.16
C ILE A 37 -8.95 -20.46 -14.57
N PHE A 38 -9.17 -20.85 -13.31
CA PHE A 38 -8.32 -21.80 -12.56
C PHE A 38 -6.89 -21.32 -12.30
N ASP A 39 -6.67 -20.00 -12.25
CA ASP A 39 -5.38 -19.49 -11.80
C ASP A 39 -5.11 -19.94 -10.35
N SER A 40 -3.88 -20.35 -10.07
CA SER A 40 -3.44 -20.75 -8.73
C SER A 40 -3.68 -19.67 -7.67
N SER A 41 -3.67 -18.39 -8.06
CA SER A 41 -3.96 -17.25 -7.19
C SER A 41 -4.59 -16.09 -7.98
N LEU A 42 -5.45 -15.30 -7.32
CA LEU A 42 -6.03 -14.09 -7.89
C LEU A 42 -5.28 -12.82 -7.47
N LEU A 43 -4.21 -12.93 -6.67
CA LEU A 43 -3.45 -11.81 -6.09
C LEU A 43 -2.89 -10.85 -7.15
N LEU A 44 -2.49 -11.39 -8.30
CA LEU A 44 -1.96 -10.61 -9.43
C LEU A 44 -2.93 -10.58 -10.63
N SER A 45 -4.18 -11.01 -10.44
CA SER A 45 -5.17 -11.03 -11.52
C SER A 45 -5.61 -9.60 -11.86
N PRO A 46 -5.30 -9.11 -13.08
CA PRO A 46 -5.75 -7.78 -13.50
C PRO A 46 -7.28 -7.73 -13.60
N HIS A 47 -7.95 -8.85 -13.90
CA HIS A 47 -9.41 -8.93 -13.96
C HIS A 47 -10.03 -8.70 -12.59
N THR A 48 -9.56 -9.44 -11.57
CA THR A 48 -10.09 -9.33 -10.22
C THR A 48 -9.91 -7.93 -9.65
N LEU A 49 -8.69 -7.37 -9.80
CA LEU A 49 -8.37 -6.05 -9.27
C LEU A 49 -9.11 -4.93 -10.02
N LEU A 50 -9.12 -4.94 -11.36
CA LEU A 50 -9.75 -3.88 -12.13
C LEU A 50 -11.28 -3.92 -12.03
N LEU A 51 -11.90 -5.11 -12.12
CA LEU A 51 -13.36 -5.22 -11.97
C LEU A 51 -13.80 -4.76 -10.58
N GLY A 52 -13.02 -5.07 -9.52
CA GLY A 52 -13.31 -4.58 -8.18
C GLY A 52 -13.35 -3.05 -8.10
N LEU A 53 -12.39 -2.37 -8.74
CA LEU A 53 -12.36 -0.91 -8.85
C LEU A 53 -13.53 -0.37 -9.68
N LEU A 54 -13.85 -1.00 -10.81
CA LEU A 54 -14.96 -0.58 -11.69
C LEU A 54 -16.33 -0.70 -11.00
N PHE A 55 -16.57 -1.80 -10.27
CA PHE A 55 -17.80 -1.96 -9.48
C PHE A 55 -17.85 -0.97 -8.32
N HIS A 56 -16.75 -0.76 -7.60
CA HIS A 56 -16.68 0.24 -6.53
C HIS A 56 -17.06 1.65 -7.04
N HIS A 57 -16.60 2.02 -8.24
CA HIS A 57 -16.95 3.31 -8.86
C HIS A 57 -18.27 3.33 -9.64
N LYS A 58 -19.02 2.22 -9.67
CA LYS A 58 -20.25 2.08 -10.47
C LYS A 58 -20.01 2.54 -11.92
N ALA A 59 -18.90 2.10 -12.51
CA ALA A 59 -18.37 2.63 -13.75
C ALA A 59 -19.15 2.19 -15.00
N PHE A 60 -19.92 1.11 -14.94
CA PHE A 60 -20.71 0.60 -16.07
C PHE A 60 -21.91 1.50 -16.39
N VAL A 61 -22.25 1.62 -17.68
CA VAL A 61 -23.45 2.33 -18.15
C VAL A 61 -24.71 1.59 -17.74
N ALA A 62 -24.70 0.25 -17.81
CA ALA A 62 -25.82 -0.58 -17.40
C ALA A 62 -26.10 -0.42 -15.90
N PRO A 63 -27.23 0.18 -15.50
CA PRO A 63 -27.48 0.55 -14.10
C PRO A 63 -27.70 -0.66 -13.19
N THR A 64 -28.07 -1.80 -13.77
CA THR A 64 -28.30 -3.07 -13.08
C THR A 64 -27.02 -3.90 -12.91
N LEU A 65 -25.92 -3.56 -13.61
CA LEU A 65 -24.64 -4.25 -13.48
C LEU A 65 -23.87 -3.73 -12.26
N THR A 66 -24.36 -4.08 -11.07
CA THR A 66 -23.86 -3.57 -9.78
C THR A 66 -23.02 -4.57 -9.00
N SER A 67 -22.99 -5.85 -9.41
CA SER A 67 -22.33 -6.94 -8.70
C SER A 67 -21.62 -7.89 -9.66
N PRO A 68 -20.45 -8.46 -9.29
CA PRO A 68 -19.75 -9.44 -10.12
C PRO A 68 -20.58 -10.69 -10.46
N GLU A 69 -21.54 -11.08 -9.61
CA GLU A 69 -22.47 -12.19 -9.86
C GLU A 69 -23.32 -11.97 -11.11
N HIS A 70 -23.58 -10.73 -11.48
CA HIS A 70 -24.34 -10.41 -12.68
C HIS A 70 -23.56 -10.76 -13.95
N LEU A 71 -22.22 -10.76 -13.92
CA LEU A 71 -21.39 -11.10 -15.06
C LEU A 71 -21.62 -12.54 -15.54
N SER A 72 -21.86 -13.47 -14.61
CA SER A 72 -22.16 -14.86 -14.92
C SER A 72 -23.57 -15.08 -15.48
N LYS A 73 -24.43 -14.05 -15.46
CA LYS A 73 -25.80 -14.09 -16.01
C LYS A 73 -25.89 -13.46 -17.40
N LEU A 74 -24.80 -12.86 -17.88
CA LEU A 74 -24.74 -12.27 -19.21
C LEU A 74 -24.46 -13.36 -20.25
N ASP A 75 -25.03 -13.19 -21.43
CA ASP A 75 -24.79 -14.03 -22.58
C ASP A 75 -24.51 -13.17 -23.81
N ILE A 76 -23.79 -13.72 -24.77
CA ILE A 76 -23.48 -13.06 -26.04
C ILE A 76 -24.56 -13.49 -27.02
N HIS A 77 -25.12 -12.54 -27.78
CA HIS A 77 -26.13 -12.87 -28.78
C HIS A 77 -25.60 -13.95 -29.75
N PRO A 78 -26.41 -14.95 -30.18
CA PRO A 78 -25.93 -16.06 -31.01
C PRO A 78 -25.23 -15.64 -32.31
N ASP A 79 -25.66 -14.50 -32.88
CA ASP A 79 -25.08 -13.94 -34.11
C ASP A 79 -23.89 -12.99 -33.85
N GLU A 80 -23.46 -12.84 -32.59
CA GLU A 80 -22.37 -11.94 -32.19
C GLU A 80 -21.18 -12.70 -31.59
N HIS A 81 -20.00 -12.10 -31.67
CA HIS A 81 -18.77 -12.67 -31.12
C HIS A 81 -18.37 -12.09 -29.78
N GLU A 82 -18.96 -10.97 -29.35
CA GLU A 82 -18.67 -10.32 -28.08
C GLU A 82 -19.86 -9.51 -27.59
N LEU A 83 -19.98 -9.40 -26.26
CA LEU A 83 -20.87 -8.46 -25.60
C LEU A 83 -20.02 -7.37 -24.96
N PRO A 84 -20.02 -6.14 -25.49
CA PRO A 84 -19.34 -5.01 -24.85
C PRO A 84 -19.97 -4.69 -23.49
N LEU A 85 -19.12 -4.41 -22.49
CA LEU A 85 -19.54 -3.86 -21.19
C LEU A 85 -19.19 -2.35 -21.17
N PRO A 86 -20.08 -1.46 -21.66
CA PRO A 86 -19.76 -0.05 -21.79
C PRO A 86 -19.56 0.62 -20.43
N LEU A 87 -18.50 1.43 -20.33
CA LEU A 87 -18.26 2.32 -19.19
C LEU A 87 -18.90 3.68 -19.43
N LYS A 88 -19.28 4.37 -18.36
CA LYS A 88 -19.86 5.72 -18.41
C LYS A 88 -18.86 6.69 -19.01
N GLN A 89 -19.32 7.58 -19.89
CA GLN A 89 -18.51 8.65 -20.47
C GLN A 89 -17.86 9.54 -19.40
N SER A 90 -18.52 9.72 -18.24
CA SER A 90 -17.95 10.44 -17.09
C SER A 90 -16.69 9.79 -16.50
N MET A 91 -16.32 8.58 -16.93
CA MET A 91 -15.12 7.86 -16.49
C MET A 91 -13.95 8.00 -17.48
N ASP A 92 -14.15 8.59 -18.66
CA ASP A 92 -13.13 8.65 -19.73
C ASP A 92 -11.84 9.36 -19.27
N ASP A 93 -11.99 10.40 -18.43
CA ASP A 93 -10.90 11.21 -17.92
C ASP A 93 -10.53 10.90 -16.46
N ILE A 94 -11.05 9.80 -15.88
CA ILE A 94 -10.78 9.44 -14.48
C ILE A 94 -9.61 8.46 -14.37
N PHE A 95 -8.59 8.82 -13.60
CA PHE A 95 -7.45 7.93 -13.34
C PHE A 95 -7.88 6.71 -12.49
N ILE A 96 -7.45 5.52 -12.90
CA ILE A 96 -7.60 4.29 -12.10
C ILE A 96 -6.73 4.36 -10.85
N PHE A 97 -5.46 4.75 -11.00
CA PHE A 97 -4.51 4.86 -9.90
C PHE A 97 -4.41 6.29 -9.37
N ARG A 98 -5.34 6.63 -8.48
CA ARG A 98 -5.42 7.95 -7.84
C ARG A 98 -4.63 8.00 -6.54
N ARG A 99 -4.10 9.17 -6.19
CA ARG A 99 -3.35 9.38 -4.95
C ARG A 99 -4.30 9.57 -3.78
N ALA A 100 -3.86 9.18 -2.59
CA ALA A 100 -4.54 9.57 -1.35
C ALA A 100 -4.16 11.01 -0.99
N THR A 101 -5.16 11.87 -0.81
CA THR A 101 -5.01 13.24 -0.32
C THR A 101 -5.28 13.29 1.17
N LYS A 102 -4.55 14.14 1.87
CA LYS A 102 -4.69 14.29 3.31
C LYS A 102 -5.74 15.37 3.58
N THR A 103 -6.79 15.04 4.30
CA THR A 103 -7.84 16.00 4.65
C THR A 103 -7.49 16.82 5.90
N GLY A 104 -8.20 17.92 6.15
CA GLY A 104 -8.02 18.77 7.33
C GLY A 104 -8.09 18.03 8.66
N MET A 105 -8.74 16.85 8.71
CA MET A 105 -8.84 16.02 9.92
C MET A 105 -7.74 14.96 10.09
N ASN A 106 -6.64 15.04 9.35
CA ASN A 106 -5.59 14.01 9.32
C ASN A 106 -6.13 12.62 8.90
N ALA A 107 -7.26 12.59 8.20
CA ALA A 107 -7.70 11.43 7.45
C ALA A 107 -7.09 11.49 6.03
N TYR A 108 -7.20 10.38 5.32
CA TYR A 108 -6.80 10.26 3.93
C TYR A 108 -8.03 9.88 3.14
N GLU A 109 -8.25 10.58 2.04
CA GLU A 109 -9.33 10.31 1.09
C GLU A 109 -8.69 10.14 -0.29
N LEU A 110 -9.27 9.26 -1.11
CA LEU A 110 -8.85 9.12 -2.49
C LEU A 110 -9.11 10.46 -3.19
N SER A 111 -8.10 11.01 -3.87
CA SER A 111 -8.26 12.25 -4.62
C SER A 111 -9.37 12.09 -5.65
N GLU A 112 -10.11 13.16 -5.94
CA GLU A 112 -11.13 13.16 -7.00
C GLU A 112 -10.54 12.62 -8.31
N ASN A 113 -9.41 13.18 -8.77
CA ASN A 113 -8.77 12.75 -10.02
C ASN A 113 -7.27 13.07 -10.13
N GLU A 114 -6.49 12.95 -9.04
CA GLU A 114 -5.04 13.17 -9.10
C GLU A 114 -4.29 11.85 -9.18
N GLN A 115 -3.47 11.67 -10.21
CA GLN A 115 -2.68 10.45 -10.41
C GLN A 115 -1.63 10.22 -9.31
N ILE A 116 -1.32 8.95 -9.03
CA ILE A 116 -0.10 8.61 -8.29
C ILE A 116 1.14 9.10 -9.04
N THR A 117 2.14 9.56 -8.30
CA THR A 117 3.39 10.03 -8.93
C THR A 117 4.34 8.87 -9.21
N TYR A 118 5.24 9.04 -10.19
CA TYR A 118 6.31 8.07 -10.47
C TYR A 118 7.13 7.72 -9.21
N ASN A 119 7.41 8.72 -8.37
CA ASN A 119 8.17 8.52 -7.13
C ASN A 119 7.43 7.62 -6.13
N MET A 120 6.09 7.71 -6.05
CA MET A 120 5.28 6.87 -5.17
C MET A 120 5.37 5.41 -5.60
N ILE A 121 5.03 5.13 -6.86
CA ILE A 121 5.06 3.76 -7.38
C ILE A 121 6.50 3.20 -7.38
N SER A 122 7.51 4.00 -7.71
CA SER A 122 8.92 3.59 -7.62
C SER A 122 9.32 3.22 -6.19
N GLY A 123 8.86 3.99 -5.21
CA GLY A 123 9.07 3.69 -3.79
C GLY A 123 8.40 2.38 -3.37
N TRP A 124 7.15 2.17 -3.78
CA TRP A 124 6.40 0.93 -3.52
C TRP A 124 7.04 -0.28 -4.17
N THR A 125 7.43 -0.21 -5.44
CA THR A 125 8.10 -1.31 -6.16
C THR A 125 9.41 -1.73 -5.48
N LYS A 126 10.23 -0.76 -5.05
CA LYS A 126 11.46 -1.05 -4.29
C LYS A 126 11.13 -1.75 -2.98
N LYS A 127 10.12 -1.27 -2.26
CA LYS A 127 9.69 -1.86 -0.98
C LYS A 127 9.15 -3.28 -1.17
N LEU A 128 8.38 -3.53 -2.24
CA LEU A 128 7.90 -4.87 -2.58
C LEU A 128 9.07 -5.82 -2.84
N GLY A 129 10.09 -5.41 -3.60
CA GLY A 129 11.28 -6.24 -3.81
C GLY A 129 12.08 -6.50 -2.52
N GLU A 130 12.12 -5.51 -1.61
CA GLU A 130 12.72 -5.70 -0.29
C GLU A 130 11.96 -6.74 0.55
N LEU A 131 10.62 -6.67 0.57
CA LEU A 131 9.72 -7.53 1.33
C LEU A 131 9.63 -8.95 0.77
N ALA A 132 9.61 -9.10 -0.55
CA ALA A 132 9.81 -10.37 -1.24
C ALA A 132 11.20 -10.96 -0.96
N GLY A 133 12.09 -10.15 -0.37
CA GLY A 133 13.40 -10.57 0.01
C GLY A 133 14.25 -10.85 -1.21
N PHE A 134 14.22 -10.04 -2.26
CA PHE A 134 15.16 -10.17 -3.39
C PHE A 134 16.53 -9.58 -3.06
N GLY A 135 17.58 -10.15 -3.65
CA GLY A 135 18.97 -9.73 -3.44
C GLY A 135 19.33 -8.49 -4.25
N VAL A 136 18.56 -8.21 -5.29
CA VAL A 136 18.67 -7.04 -6.14
C VAL A 136 17.58 -6.03 -5.81
N VAL A 137 17.84 -4.76 -6.11
CA VAL A 137 16.83 -3.71 -6.00
C VAL A 137 15.87 -3.82 -7.18
N VAL A 138 14.60 -4.10 -6.91
CA VAL A 138 13.55 -4.11 -7.93
C VAL A 138 13.09 -2.68 -8.21
N ILE A 139 13.12 -2.31 -9.48
CA ILE A 139 12.58 -1.04 -9.99
C ILE A 139 11.51 -1.31 -11.05
N LEU A 140 10.77 -0.30 -11.47
CA LEU A 140 9.72 -0.46 -12.48
C LEU A 140 10.26 -1.08 -13.78
N TYR A 141 11.43 -0.63 -14.25
CA TYR A 141 12.07 -1.19 -15.43
C TYR A 141 12.43 -2.68 -15.28
N THR A 142 12.65 -3.18 -14.06
CA THR A 142 12.88 -4.62 -13.82
C THR A 142 11.71 -5.46 -14.34
N LEU A 143 10.47 -4.97 -14.19
CA LEU A 143 9.28 -5.65 -14.72
C LEU A 143 9.29 -5.69 -16.25
N SER A 144 9.67 -4.57 -16.90
CA SER A 144 9.78 -4.50 -18.35
C SER A 144 10.91 -5.35 -18.91
N TYR A 145 12.06 -5.41 -18.22
CA TYR A 145 13.17 -6.29 -18.59
C TYR A 145 12.73 -7.75 -18.51
N ASN A 146 12.12 -8.17 -17.40
CA ASN A 146 11.64 -9.54 -17.23
C ASN A 146 10.62 -9.90 -18.31
N ALA A 147 9.57 -9.10 -18.49
CA ALA A 147 8.54 -9.34 -19.50
C ALA A 147 9.13 -9.39 -20.92
N GLY A 148 10.03 -8.45 -21.26
CA GLY A 148 10.67 -8.42 -22.57
C GLY A 148 11.49 -9.68 -22.86
N ASN A 149 12.23 -10.22 -21.88
CA ASN A 149 12.99 -11.46 -22.05
C ASN A 149 12.08 -12.70 -22.15
N GLU A 150 10.96 -12.72 -21.42
CA GLU A 150 9.96 -13.79 -21.54
C GLU A 150 9.26 -13.76 -22.90
N PHE A 151 8.98 -12.57 -23.43
CA PHE A 151 8.43 -12.42 -24.79
C PHE A 151 9.42 -12.90 -25.86
N ASP A 152 10.70 -12.56 -25.70
CA ASP A 152 11.77 -12.95 -26.63
C ASP A 152 11.96 -14.48 -26.74
N GLN A 153 11.73 -15.20 -25.65
CA GLN A 153 11.86 -16.66 -25.61
C GLN A 153 10.58 -17.40 -26.04
N CYS A 154 9.48 -16.68 -26.25
CA CYS A 154 8.21 -17.28 -26.61
C CYS A 154 8.15 -17.55 -28.12
N SER A 155 8.00 -18.81 -28.52
CA SER A 155 7.92 -19.21 -29.94
C SER A 155 6.78 -18.54 -30.71
N ASN A 156 5.74 -18.07 -30.01
CA ASN A 156 4.56 -17.46 -30.61
C ASN A 156 4.69 -15.93 -30.73
N ILE A 157 5.80 -15.34 -30.26
CA ILE A 157 6.03 -13.90 -30.30
C ILE A 157 7.22 -13.64 -31.23
N SER A 158 6.96 -12.99 -32.37
CA SER A 158 8.03 -12.55 -33.26
C SER A 158 8.77 -11.34 -32.67
N ASP A 159 9.99 -11.07 -33.17
CA ASP A 159 10.73 -9.85 -32.85
C ASP A 159 9.90 -8.58 -33.09
N GLY A 160 9.15 -8.54 -34.20
CA GLY A 160 8.24 -7.45 -34.53
C GLY A 160 7.16 -7.25 -33.47
N LEU A 161 6.52 -8.34 -33.02
CA LEU A 161 5.50 -8.29 -31.99
C LEU A 161 6.09 -7.91 -30.62
N ARG A 162 7.25 -8.46 -30.25
CA ARG A 162 7.99 -8.05 -29.03
C ARG A 162 8.29 -6.56 -29.06
N ASN A 163 8.76 -6.05 -30.20
CA ASN A 163 9.06 -4.64 -30.39
C ASN A 163 7.78 -3.77 -30.32
N LEU A 164 6.65 -4.23 -30.87
CA LEU A 164 5.36 -3.57 -30.73
C LEU A 164 4.92 -3.48 -29.26
N MET A 165 5.00 -4.59 -28.52
CA MET A 165 4.62 -4.67 -27.10
C MET A 165 5.49 -3.79 -26.20
N LEU A 166 6.80 -3.76 -26.45
CA LEU A 166 7.75 -2.90 -25.72
C LEU A 166 7.83 -1.46 -26.27
N GLN A 167 7.11 -1.18 -27.36
CA GLN A 167 7.15 0.06 -28.12
C GLN A 167 8.57 0.49 -28.51
N HIS A 168 9.33 -0.44 -29.08
CA HIS A 168 10.66 -0.23 -29.66
C HIS A 168 10.54 -0.09 -31.18
N ALA A 169 11.35 0.81 -31.76
CA ALA A 169 11.40 0.97 -33.22
C ALA A 169 12.02 -0.25 -33.91
N ASN A 170 12.96 -0.92 -33.24
CA ASN A 170 13.62 -2.13 -33.72
C ASN A 170 14.26 -2.91 -32.56
N SER A 171 14.78 -4.09 -32.87
CA SER A 171 15.37 -5.02 -31.90
C SER A 171 16.64 -4.48 -31.23
N ARG A 172 17.36 -3.51 -31.83
CA ARG A 172 18.60 -2.96 -31.25
C ARG A 172 18.36 -2.33 -29.88
N THR A 173 17.22 -1.68 -29.68
CA THR A 173 16.88 -1.12 -28.36
C THR A 173 16.71 -2.24 -27.33
N PHE A 174 16.04 -3.33 -27.70
CA PHE A 174 15.87 -4.49 -26.84
C PHE A 174 17.23 -5.15 -26.54
N GLU A 175 18.01 -5.52 -27.56
CA GLU A 175 19.31 -6.17 -27.44
C GLU A 175 20.31 -5.38 -26.57
N LYS A 176 20.31 -4.05 -26.70
CA LYS A 176 21.23 -3.17 -25.98
C LYS A 176 20.80 -2.95 -24.53
N HIS A 177 19.51 -2.73 -24.27
CA HIS A 177 19.03 -2.21 -22.99
C HIS A 177 18.12 -3.16 -22.19
N TYR A 178 17.51 -4.16 -22.81
CA TYR A 178 16.52 -5.04 -22.18
C TYR A 178 16.95 -6.51 -22.14
N LEU A 179 17.67 -6.99 -23.15
CA LEU A 179 18.14 -8.37 -23.21
C LEU A 179 19.04 -8.67 -22.02
N GLY A 180 18.66 -9.71 -21.27
CA GLY A 180 19.34 -10.14 -20.07
C GLY A 180 20.79 -10.49 -20.33
N ARG A 181 21.68 -10.12 -19.40
CA ARG A 181 23.09 -10.51 -19.43
C ARG A 181 23.37 -11.82 -18.69
N VAL A 182 22.39 -12.31 -17.94
CA VAL A 182 22.39 -13.65 -17.37
C VAL A 182 21.78 -14.58 -18.43
N VAL A 183 22.60 -15.45 -19.00
CA VAL A 183 22.18 -16.36 -20.09
C VAL A 183 21.41 -17.54 -19.50
N PRO A 184 20.10 -17.68 -19.77
CA PRO A 184 19.25 -18.72 -19.15
C PRO A 184 19.24 -20.03 -19.96
N VAL A 185 20.39 -20.38 -20.55
CA VAL A 185 20.55 -21.56 -21.44
C VAL A 185 21.61 -22.47 -20.86
N ASP A 186 21.35 -23.78 -20.85
CA ASP A 186 22.31 -24.79 -20.44
C ASP A 186 23.31 -25.02 -21.59
N THR A 187 24.33 -24.18 -21.65
CA THR A 187 25.30 -24.14 -22.77
C THR A 187 26.09 -25.45 -22.89
N MET A 188 26.37 -26.12 -21.78
CA MET A 188 27.07 -27.40 -21.78
C MET A 188 26.21 -28.51 -22.38
N ALA A 189 24.92 -28.57 -22.03
CA ALA A 189 24.00 -29.51 -22.65
C ALA A 189 23.88 -29.26 -24.16
N VAL A 190 23.80 -27.99 -24.59
CA VAL A 190 23.76 -27.62 -26.02
C VAL A 190 24.99 -28.13 -26.77
N VAL A 191 26.20 -27.80 -26.30
CA VAL A 191 27.46 -28.22 -26.97
C VAL A 191 27.62 -29.74 -26.97
N SER A 192 27.13 -30.41 -25.93
CA SER A 192 27.19 -31.87 -25.81
C SER A 192 26.05 -32.59 -26.53
N HIS A 193 25.17 -31.87 -27.24
CA HIS A 193 23.95 -32.42 -27.85
C HIS A 193 23.06 -33.21 -26.88
N LYS A 194 22.96 -32.74 -25.63
CA LYS A 194 22.14 -33.33 -24.57
C LYS A 194 20.89 -32.51 -24.29
N GLU A 195 19.94 -33.13 -23.60
CA GLU A 195 18.77 -32.44 -23.09
C GLU A 195 19.16 -31.34 -22.08
N GLN A 196 18.59 -30.15 -22.25
CA GLN A 196 18.89 -29.01 -21.40
C GLN A 196 18.08 -29.02 -20.11
N GLN A 197 18.70 -28.60 -19.00
CA GLN A 197 18.03 -28.44 -17.71
C GLN A 197 17.23 -27.13 -17.62
N LYS A 198 16.24 -26.95 -18.50
CA LYS A 198 15.51 -25.69 -18.69
C LYS A 198 14.88 -25.14 -17.40
N ALA A 199 14.26 -26.01 -16.58
CA ALA A 199 13.63 -25.59 -15.34
C ALA A 199 14.66 -25.04 -14.33
N LEU A 200 15.78 -25.73 -14.17
CA LEU A 200 16.88 -25.31 -13.31
C LEU A 200 17.48 -23.99 -13.79
N MET A 201 17.77 -23.87 -15.09
CA MET A 201 18.32 -22.63 -15.66
C MET A 201 17.36 -21.46 -15.49
N ARG A 202 16.06 -21.67 -15.75
CA ARG A 202 15.05 -20.62 -15.53
C ARG A 202 15.01 -20.19 -14.07
N GLN A 203 15.03 -21.13 -13.12
CA GLN A 203 15.06 -20.79 -11.70
C GLN A 203 16.33 -20.04 -11.32
N ALA A 204 17.50 -20.57 -11.66
CA ALA A 204 18.81 -20.03 -11.30
C ALA A 204 19.11 -18.67 -11.94
N CYS A 205 18.57 -18.41 -13.13
CA CYS A 205 18.76 -17.14 -13.84
C CYS A 205 17.63 -16.12 -13.60
N SER A 206 16.54 -16.50 -12.92
CA SER A 206 15.45 -15.58 -12.58
C SER A 206 15.82 -14.67 -11.41
N ILE A 207 15.29 -13.45 -11.35
CA ILE A 207 15.46 -12.58 -10.15
C ILE A 207 15.02 -13.28 -8.86
N GLY A 208 14.05 -14.20 -8.98
CA GLY A 208 13.55 -15.04 -7.90
C GLY A 208 14.59 -15.98 -7.28
N TYR A 209 15.68 -16.33 -7.96
CA TYR A 209 16.76 -17.18 -7.38
C TYR A 209 17.31 -16.58 -6.09
N SER A 210 17.31 -15.25 -6.01
CA SER A 210 17.86 -14.51 -4.88
C SER A 210 16.86 -14.33 -3.73
N ALA A 211 15.60 -14.73 -3.90
CA ALA A 211 14.53 -14.52 -2.93
C ALA A 211 14.82 -15.26 -1.62
N SER A 212 14.72 -14.57 -0.48
CA SER A 212 14.86 -15.17 0.83
C SER A 212 14.06 -14.42 1.88
N LYS A 213 13.18 -15.15 2.58
CA LYS A 213 12.41 -14.64 3.74
C LYS A 213 13.30 -14.25 4.93
N ARG A 214 14.54 -14.75 4.99
CA ARG A 214 15.53 -14.43 6.03
C ARG A 214 16.26 -13.11 5.78
N ARG A 215 16.19 -12.56 4.56
CA ARG A 215 16.95 -11.35 4.22
C ARG A 215 16.40 -10.15 5.00
N PRO A 216 17.24 -9.37 5.72
CA PRO A 216 16.77 -8.29 6.59
C PRO A 216 15.95 -7.23 5.84
N THR A 217 14.73 -6.98 6.31
CA THR A 217 13.84 -5.91 5.81
C THR A 217 13.96 -4.62 6.65
N HIS A 218 14.57 -4.73 7.82
CA HIS A 218 14.80 -3.66 8.79
C HIS A 218 16.23 -3.73 9.35
N LEU A 219 16.71 -2.61 9.91
CA LEU A 219 17.95 -2.59 10.68
C LEU A 219 17.67 -3.10 12.10
N THR A 220 18.67 -3.73 12.72
CA THR A 220 18.61 -4.04 14.15
C THR A 220 18.61 -2.76 15.00
N SER A 221 18.19 -2.86 16.26
CA SER A 221 18.19 -1.74 17.20
C SER A 221 19.59 -1.11 17.33
N GLU A 222 20.62 -1.95 17.41
CA GLU A 222 22.03 -1.54 17.48
C GLU A 222 22.48 -0.82 16.20
N GLN A 223 22.18 -1.39 15.03
CA GLN A 223 22.49 -0.76 13.74
C GLN A 223 21.75 0.56 13.54
N SER A 224 20.56 0.71 14.11
CA SER A 224 19.79 1.94 14.09
C SER A 224 20.33 2.97 15.08
N ALA A 225 20.83 2.53 16.24
CA ALA A 225 21.42 3.38 17.27
C ALA A 225 22.76 3.98 16.81
N SER A 226 23.61 3.19 16.15
CA SER A 226 24.93 3.65 15.68
C SER A 226 24.88 4.77 14.64
N ILE A 227 23.72 4.99 14.01
CA ILE A 227 23.50 6.13 13.10
C ILE A 227 23.58 7.47 13.85
N ASN A 228 23.31 7.48 15.15
CA ASN A 228 23.45 8.70 15.94
C ASN A 228 24.93 9.10 16.10
N ASP A 229 25.87 8.18 15.96
CA ASP A 229 27.30 8.43 16.14
C ASP A 229 27.96 9.00 14.87
N ASP A 230 27.21 9.13 13.77
CA ASP A 230 27.72 9.71 12.53
C ASP A 230 28.20 11.17 12.76
N PRO A 231 29.42 11.54 12.29
CA PRO A 231 29.99 12.85 12.54
C PRO A 231 29.09 14.02 12.12
N LYS A 232 28.34 13.87 11.03
CA LYS A 232 27.43 14.90 10.53
C LYS A 232 26.18 15.03 11.40
N ILE A 233 25.68 13.92 11.95
CA ILE A 233 24.58 13.94 12.91
C ILE A 233 25.03 14.62 14.20
N GLN A 234 26.20 14.27 14.71
CA GLN A 234 26.77 14.89 15.91
C GLN A 234 26.99 16.39 15.72
N ASP A 235 27.45 16.81 14.54
CA ASP A 235 27.61 18.22 14.22
C ASP A 235 26.28 18.98 14.19
N LEU A 236 25.27 18.42 13.53
CA LEU A 236 23.92 19.02 13.51
C LEU A 236 23.30 19.07 14.91
N LEU A 237 23.57 18.09 15.78
CA LEU A 237 23.12 18.09 17.17
C LEU A 237 23.80 19.21 17.98
N ARG A 238 25.11 19.40 17.83
CA ARG A 238 25.84 20.52 18.45
C ARG A 238 25.33 21.87 17.96
N GLN A 239 25.11 22.03 16.65
CA GLN A 239 24.53 23.26 16.10
C GLN A 239 23.13 23.54 16.67
N ARG A 240 22.31 22.50 16.83
CA ARG A 240 20.99 22.61 17.45
C ARG A 240 21.09 23.07 18.91
N GLU A 241 22.02 22.51 19.67
CA GLU A 241 22.25 22.87 21.07
C GLU A 241 22.76 24.30 21.23
N CYS A 242 23.71 24.73 20.41
CA CYS A 242 24.20 26.11 20.38
C CYS A 242 23.08 27.13 20.04
N LEU A 243 22.12 26.75 19.19
CA LEU A 243 20.97 27.61 18.91
C LEU A 243 19.94 27.61 20.04
N LEU A 244 19.80 26.50 20.78
CA LEU A 244 18.94 26.45 21.95
C LEU A 244 19.51 27.31 23.09
N SER A 245 20.83 27.31 23.30
CA SER A 245 21.49 28.14 24.32
C SER A 245 21.37 29.64 24.06
N LYS A 246 21.23 30.07 22.79
CA LYS A 246 20.97 31.46 22.40
C LYS A 246 19.55 31.96 22.68
N GLY A 247 18.66 31.09 23.17
CA GLY A 247 17.29 31.42 23.55
C GLY A 247 16.31 31.48 22.38
N ASN A 248 15.08 31.02 22.60
CA ASN A 248 14.06 30.84 21.54
C ASN A 248 13.23 32.10 21.25
N LYS A 249 13.77 33.30 21.51
CA LYS A 249 13.02 34.56 21.49
C LYS A 249 12.85 35.16 20.09
N SER A 250 13.72 34.82 19.14
CA SER A 250 13.70 35.36 17.77
C SER A 250 13.13 34.36 16.75
N ASP A 251 12.29 34.86 15.84
CA ASP A 251 11.77 34.12 14.67
C ASP A 251 12.86 33.49 13.82
N LYS A 252 14.03 34.15 13.72
CA LYS A 252 15.19 33.66 12.99
C LYS A 252 15.75 32.39 13.67
N VAL A 253 15.85 32.39 15.00
CA VAL A 253 16.31 31.22 15.77
C VAL A 253 15.30 30.08 15.67
N ARG A 254 13.99 30.36 15.78
CA ARG A 254 12.93 29.35 15.58
C ARG A 254 13.00 28.70 14.20
N THR A 255 13.21 29.50 13.15
CA THR A 255 13.30 29.00 11.77
C THR A 255 14.54 28.14 11.58
N SER A 256 15.70 28.58 12.08
CA SER A 256 16.94 27.78 12.04
C SER A 256 16.82 26.47 12.82
N LEU A 257 16.20 26.47 14.00
CA LEU A 257 15.95 25.25 14.78
C LEU A 257 15.04 24.26 14.03
N ARG A 258 13.99 24.75 13.35
CA ARG A 258 13.14 23.91 12.49
C ARG A 258 13.94 23.33 11.33
N LYS A 259 14.79 24.14 10.68
CA LYS A 259 15.65 23.70 9.58
C LYS A 259 16.61 22.60 10.03
N ILE A 260 17.39 22.84 11.08
CA ILE A 260 18.34 21.84 11.61
C ILE A 260 17.61 20.58 12.07
N SER A 261 16.44 20.69 12.68
CA SER A 261 15.66 19.50 13.06
C SER A 261 15.23 18.68 11.83
N LYS A 262 14.85 19.34 10.72
CA LYS A 262 14.56 18.68 9.43
C LYS A 262 15.82 18.06 8.82
N ASP A 263 16.95 18.75 8.89
CA ASP A 263 18.23 18.28 8.36
C ASP A 263 18.69 17.03 9.12
N ILE A 264 18.61 17.02 10.46
CA ILE A 264 18.88 15.83 11.29
C ILE A 264 17.98 14.66 10.87
N GLN A 265 16.67 14.89 10.72
CA GLN A 265 15.74 13.83 10.33
C GLN A 265 16.04 13.28 8.93
N SER A 266 16.33 14.17 7.98
CA SER A 266 16.65 13.80 6.58
C SER A 266 17.96 13.03 6.50
N GLU A 267 18.97 13.47 7.25
CA GLU A 267 20.28 12.85 7.32
C GLU A 267 20.20 11.46 7.98
N LYS A 268 19.49 11.32 9.11
CA LYS A 268 19.21 10.01 9.72
C LYS A 268 18.48 9.08 8.75
N ALA A 269 17.49 9.57 8.01
CA ALA A 269 16.78 8.77 7.02
C ALA A 269 17.69 8.33 5.87
N ARG A 270 18.60 9.20 5.40
CA ARG A 270 19.62 8.86 4.39
C ARG A 270 20.58 7.78 4.91
N LEU A 271 21.13 7.95 6.12
CA LEU A 271 22.05 7.00 6.74
C LEU A 271 21.39 5.65 7.00
N ARG A 272 20.12 5.62 7.46
CA ARG A 272 19.34 4.38 7.62
C ARG A 272 19.21 3.63 6.30
N ARG A 273 18.85 4.33 5.21
CA ARG A 273 18.75 3.72 3.87
C ARG A 273 20.11 3.16 3.42
N LYS A 274 21.18 3.93 3.56
CA LYS A 274 22.55 3.51 3.19
C LYS A 274 22.99 2.29 4.00
N ARG A 275 22.80 2.29 5.32
CA ARG A 275 23.18 1.17 6.20
C ARG A 275 22.38 -0.09 5.86
N LYS A 276 21.07 0.04 5.62
CA LYS A 276 20.21 -1.09 5.26
C LYS A 276 20.63 -1.70 3.92
N ASP A 277 20.92 -0.87 2.93
CA ASP A 277 21.43 -1.32 1.63
C ASP A 277 22.76 -2.07 1.79
N GLN A 278 23.69 -1.56 2.61
CA GLN A 278 24.95 -2.24 2.89
C GLN A 278 24.75 -3.61 3.56
N VAL A 279 23.94 -3.67 4.62
CA VAL A 279 23.63 -4.93 5.32
C VAL A 279 23.03 -5.94 4.34
N ARG A 280 22.05 -5.54 3.53
CA ARG A 280 21.42 -6.45 2.57
C ARG A 280 22.37 -6.93 1.47
N LYS A 281 23.30 -6.09 1.02
CA LYS A 281 24.30 -6.43 0.00
C LYS A 281 25.27 -7.50 0.48
N THR A 282 25.75 -7.44 1.72
CA THR A 282 26.70 -8.42 2.25
C THR A 282 26.01 -9.65 2.84
N TRP A 283 24.76 -9.51 3.27
CA TRP A 283 23.99 -10.56 3.95
C TRP A 283 24.01 -11.91 3.24
N SER A 284 23.81 -11.95 1.92
CA SER A 284 23.74 -13.24 1.20
C SER A 284 25.03 -14.04 1.27
N ARG A 285 26.18 -13.36 1.23
CA ARG A 285 27.48 -14.01 1.35
C ARG A 285 27.74 -14.45 2.79
N GLU A 286 27.48 -13.57 3.74
CA GLU A 286 27.67 -13.84 5.18
C GLU A 286 26.78 -15.00 5.63
N GLN A 287 25.48 -14.96 5.31
CA GLN A 287 24.53 -16.02 5.65
C GLN A 287 24.91 -17.36 5.01
N ALA A 288 25.38 -17.36 3.76
CA ALA A 288 25.81 -18.59 3.11
C ALA A 288 26.97 -19.25 3.87
N VAL A 289 27.96 -18.47 4.33
CA VAL A 289 29.07 -19.00 5.16
C VAL A 289 28.52 -19.57 6.48
N THR A 290 27.66 -18.82 7.18
CA THR A 290 27.04 -19.30 8.43
C THR A 290 26.25 -20.60 8.22
N ASP A 291 25.47 -20.68 7.15
CA ASP A 291 24.68 -21.85 6.81
C ASP A 291 25.56 -23.06 6.44
N ILE A 292 26.68 -22.84 5.75
CA ILE A 292 27.67 -23.90 5.43
C ILE A 292 28.30 -24.44 6.71
N GLU A 293 28.84 -23.57 7.57
CA GLU A 293 29.48 -23.97 8.82
C GLU A 293 28.52 -24.70 9.76
N ARG A 294 27.26 -24.25 9.85
CA ARG A 294 26.22 -24.94 10.62
C ARG A 294 25.96 -26.35 10.09
N GLN A 295 25.78 -26.48 8.78
CA GLN A 295 25.52 -27.79 8.16
C GLN A 295 26.68 -28.76 8.35
N LEU A 296 27.93 -28.30 8.15
CA LEU A 296 29.12 -29.11 8.37
C LEU A 296 29.29 -29.50 9.85
N ALA A 297 28.82 -28.67 10.78
CA ALA A 297 28.75 -28.97 12.20
C ALA A 297 27.53 -29.81 12.62
N GLY A 298 26.69 -30.28 11.67
CA GLY A 298 25.47 -31.05 11.94
C GLY A 298 24.34 -30.26 12.61
N LYS A 299 24.39 -28.92 12.55
CA LYS A 299 23.39 -28.01 13.13
C LYS A 299 22.34 -27.61 12.09
N THR A 300 21.13 -27.31 12.57
CA THR A 300 20.05 -26.78 11.74
C THR A 300 20.26 -25.30 11.39
N PHE A 301 19.54 -24.85 10.35
CA PHE A 301 19.50 -23.44 9.96
C PHE A 301 18.91 -22.56 11.07
N GLU A 302 19.24 -21.27 11.04
CA GLU A 302 18.57 -20.29 11.88
C GLU A 302 17.12 -20.10 11.44
N ASP A 303 16.23 -20.00 12.43
CA ASP A 303 14.85 -19.64 12.18
C ASP A 303 14.77 -18.28 11.49
N PRO A 304 13.86 -18.13 10.50
CA PRO A 304 13.64 -16.85 9.89
C PRO A 304 13.14 -15.83 10.91
N PRO A 305 13.41 -14.52 10.70
CA PRO A 305 12.81 -13.48 11.53
C PRO A 305 11.30 -13.64 11.55
N THR A 306 10.69 -13.54 12.75
CA THR A 306 9.23 -13.57 12.89
C THR A 306 8.63 -12.49 11.99
N SER A 307 7.80 -12.90 11.03
CA SER A 307 7.00 -11.96 10.26
C SER A 307 6.08 -11.18 11.21
N PRO A 308 5.70 -9.93 10.88
CA PRO A 308 4.63 -9.24 11.60
C PRO A 308 3.44 -10.20 11.75
N SER A 309 2.91 -10.31 12.97
CA SER A 309 1.78 -11.20 13.22
C SER A 309 0.59 -10.76 12.37
N ASP A 310 -0.07 -11.71 11.70
CA ASP A 310 -1.33 -11.44 11.01
C ASP A 310 -2.39 -10.91 11.97
N GLU A 311 -2.25 -11.10 13.29
CA GLU A 311 -3.20 -10.58 14.28
C GLU A 311 -3.38 -9.06 14.21
N ASP A 312 -2.34 -8.31 13.83
CA ASP A 312 -2.39 -6.85 13.74
C ASP A 312 -3.00 -6.32 12.43
N ALA A 313 -3.26 -7.18 11.43
CA ALA A 313 -3.81 -6.77 10.15
C ALA A 313 -5.30 -6.38 10.28
N HIS A 314 -5.70 -5.32 9.57
CA HIS A 314 -7.09 -4.85 9.57
C HIS A 314 -8.03 -5.98 9.09
N PRO A 315 -9.20 -6.22 9.71
CA PRO A 315 -10.08 -7.33 9.33
C PRO A 315 -10.45 -7.34 7.83
N ALA A 316 -10.68 -6.16 7.25
CA ALA A 316 -10.93 -6.05 5.81
C ALA A 316 -9.72 -6.40 4.94
N GLN A 317 -8.50 -6.16 5.42
CA GLN A 317 -7.26 -6.54 4.74
C GLN A 317 -7.08 -8.06 4.76
N LYS A 318 -7.37 -8.71 5.89
CA LYS A 318 -7.37 -10.18 6.02
C LYS A 318 -8.34 -10.80 5.02
N ARG A 319 -9.59 -10.33 5.02
CA ARG A 319 -10.61 -10.79 4.07
C ARG A 319 -10.19 -10.61 2.61
N LEU A 320 -9.63 -9.46 2.28
CA LEU A 320 -9.10 -9.20 0.94
C LEU A 320 -8.00 -10.20 0.58
N TYR A 321 -7.02 -10.39 1.46
CA TYR A 321 -5.91 -11.30 1.24
C TYR A 321 -6.41 -12.74 1.06
N GLU A 322 -7.22 -13.24 2.00
CA GLU A 322 -7.84 -14.57 1.94
C GLU A 322 -8.59 -14.81 0.63
N ALA A 323 -9.40 -13.85 0.19
CA ALA A 323 -10.15 -13.97 -1.07
C ALA A 323 -9.24 -13.99 -2.31
N LEU A 324 -8.17 -13.18 -2.32
CA LEU A 324 -7.20 -13.14 -3.41
C LEU A 324 -6.27 -14.36 -3.45
N THR A 325 -6.00 -14.98 -2.30
CA THR A 325 -5.14 -16.17 -2.18
C THR A 325 -5.91 -17.48 -2.07
N ALA A 326 -7.24 -17.45 -2.15
CA ALA A 326 -8.06 -18.65 -2.15
C ALA A 326 -7.56 -19.62 -3.26
N PRO A 327 -7.40 -20.92 -2.97
CA PRO A 327 -6.86 -21.87 -3.93
C PRO A 327 -7.80 -22.07 -5.12
N ALA A 328 -7.25 -22.48 -6.25
CA ALA A 328 -8.05 -22.88 -7.40
C ALA A 328 -8.97 -24.05 -7.05
N THR A 329 -10.17 -24.01 -7.61
CA THR A 329 -11.23 -25.00 -7.46
C THR A 329 -11.27 -25.93 -8.67
N ASN A 330 -12.14 -26.93 -8.66
CA ASN A 330 -12.20 -27.97 -9.69
C ASN A 330 -13.41 -27.84 -10.64
N THR A 331 -14.32 -26.87 -10.42
CA THR A 331 -15.48 -26.65 -11.30
C THR A 331 -15.59 -25.20 -11.72
N ILE A 332 -16.18 -24.95 -12.90
CA ILE A 332 -16.39 -23.59 -13.41
C ILE A 332 -17.25 -22.75 -12.47
N GLU A 333 -18.30 -23.35 -11.91
CA GLU A 333 -19.20 -22.64 -11.00
C GLU A 333 -18.49 -22.22 -9.69
N SER A 334 -17.64 -23.09 -9.15
CA SER A 334 -16.84 -22.76 -7.97
C SER A 334 -15.75 -21.74 -8.26
N GLU A 335 -15.15 -21.75 -9.46
CA GLU A 335 -14.25 -20.69 -9.91
C GLU A 335 -14.96 -19.34 -10.05
N TYR A 336 -16.20 -19.32 -10.58
CA TYR A 336 -16.98 -18.09 -10.65
C TYR A 336 -17.28 -17.54 -9.26
N ARG A 337 -17.65 -18.40 -8.30
CA ARG A 337 -17.84 -17.98 -6.90
C ARG A 337 -16.55 -17.42 -6.30
N ARG A 338 -15.42 -18.11 -6.50
CA ARG A 338 -14.09 -17.67 -6.05
C ARG A 338 -13.72 -16.30 -6.62
N ARG A 339 -13.85 -16.12 -7.94
CA ARG A 339 -13.62 -14.85 -8.63
C ARG A 339 -14.53 -13.76 -8.09
N ASN A 340 -15.83 -14.00 -8.02
CA ASN A 340 -16.80 -13.00 -7.59
C ASN A 340 -16.53 -12.56 -6.15
N ASN A 341 -16.24 -13.51 -5.24
CA ASN A 341 -15.83 -13.21 -3.87
C ASN A 341 -14.55 -12.33 -3.82
N ALA A 342 -13.57 -12.60 -4.68
CA ALA A 342 -12.36 -11.80 -4.75
C ALA A 342 -12.64 -10.38 -5.28
N ILE A 343 -13.47 -10.23 -6.32
CA ILE A 343 -13.90 -8.91 -6.83
C ILE A 343 -14.67 -8.12 -5.76
N LEU A 344 -15.61 -8.77 -5.07
CA LEU A 344 -16.36 -8.17 -3.96
C LEU A 344 -15.45 -7.73 -2.81
N SER A 345 -14.42 -8.53 -2.51
CA SER A 345 -13.45 -8.20 -1.47
C SER A 345 -12.60 -6.99 -1.85
N VAL A 346 -12.16 -6.89 -3.11
CA VAL A 346 -11.47 -5.68 -3.65
C VAL A 346 -12.40 -4.47 -3.54
N MET A 347 -13.63 -4.60 -4.03
CA MET A 347 -14.64 -3.53 -4.01
C MET A 347 -14.91 -3.02 -2.59
N SER A 348 -15.04 -3.94 -1.63
CA SER A 348 -15.27 -3.60 -0.22
C SER A 348 -14.06 -2.93 0.41
N TYR A 349 -12.84 -3.38 0.07
CA TYR A 349 -11.61 -2.83 0.60
C TYR A 349 -11.34 -1.40 0.13
N CYS A 350 -11.78 -1.02 -1.07
CA CYS A 350 -11.60 0.33 -1.61
C CYS A 350 -12.16 1.45 -0.71
N SER A 351 -13.17 1.15 0.12
CA SER A 351 -13.76 2.11 1.07
C SER A 351 -13.04 2.15 2.44
N VAL A 352 -12.07 1.26 2.67
CA VAL A 352 -11.41 1.10 3.97
C VAL A 352 -10.24 2.06 4.07
N GLN A 353 -10.26 2.90 5.10
CA GLN A 353 -9.14 3.75 5.41
C GLN A 353 -8.21 3.05 6.42
N GLU A 354 -7.07 2.55 5.95
CA GLU A 354 -6.06 1.98 6.84
C GLU A 354 -5.57 3.03 7.87
N PRO A 355 -5.34 2.62 9.14
CA PRO A 355 -4.71 3.50 10.11
C PRO A 355 -3.32 3.90 9.61
N PRO A 356 -2.84 5.14 9.88
CA PRO A 356 -1.49 5.52 9.52
C PRO A 356 -0.51 4.54 10.14
N LEU A 357 0.32 3.89 9.31
CA LEU A 357 1.39 3.01 9.79
C LEU A 357 2.15 3.73 10.92
N PRO A 358 2.35 3.09 12.09
CA PRO A 358 3.06 3.71 13.19
C PRO A 358 4.40 4.27 12.69
N PRO A 359 4.80 5.50 13.07
CA PRO A 359 6.10 6.02 12.70
C PRO A 359 7.18 5.01 13.10
N MET A 360 8.03 4.61 12.13
CA MET A 360 9.03 3.53 12.20
C MET A 360 10.16 3.73 13.23
N THR A 361 9.88 4.26 14.42
CA THR A 361 10.87 4.54 15.46
C THR A 361 10.48 4.05 16.86
N ARG A 362 9.43 3.25 17.00
CA ARG A 362 9.19 2.53 18.26
C ARG A 362 8.71 1.11 17.96
N SER A 363 9.65 0.21 17.68
CA SER A 363 9.54 -1.14 18.19
C SER A 363 9.39 -1.00 19.72
N LYS A 364 8.14 -1.00 20.21
CA LYS A 364 7.91 -1.25 21.62
C LYS A 364 8.37 -2.68 21.84
N ALA A 365 9.26 -2.87 22.80
CA ALA A 365 9.59 -4.17 23.33
C ALA A 365 8.29 -4.94 23.59
N ILE A 366 8.27 -6.19 23.15
CA ILE A 366 7.28 -7.19 23.52
C ILE A 366 7.34 -7.27 25.05
N ALA A 367 6.42 -6.57 25.69
CA ALA A 367 6.10 -6.78 27.09
C ALA A 367 4.84 -7.63 27.09
N THR A 368 5.05 -8.91 27.39
CA THR A 368 4.09 -9.89 27.93
C THR A 368 2.75 -9.27 28.31
N GLN A 369 1.76 -9.35 27.40
CA GLN A 369 0.36 -9.35 27.81
C GLN A 369 0.02 -10.80 28.16
N LYS A 370 -0.11 -11.04 29.47
CA LYS A 370 -0.71 -12.26 30.00
C LYS A 370 -2.07 -12.47 29.38
N ASP A 371 -2.31 -13.73 29.04
CA ASP A 371 -3.59 -14.34 28.71
C ASP A 371 -4.75 -13.76 29.51
N VAL A 372 -5.81 -13.37 28.79
CA VAL A 372 -7.17 -13.67 29.23
C VAL A 372 -7.89 -14.25 28.01
N SER A 373 -7.96 -15.57 28.00
CA SER A 373 -8.70 -16.37 27.05
C SER A 373 -10.21 -16.18 27.22
N ASN A 374 -10.88 -16.09 26.06
CA ASN A 374 -12.24 -16.48 25.70
C ASN A 374 -13.40 -16.21 26.69
N LEU A 375 -14.41 -15.46 26.22
CA LEU A 375 -15.81 -15.91 26.25
C LEU A 375 -16.66 -15.18 25.18
N HIS A 376 -17.66 -15.90 24.72
CA HIS A 376 -18.52 -15.74 23.54
C HIS A 376 -18.93 -14.35 23.00
N ASP A 377 -19.01 -14.39 21.66
CA ASP A 377 -19.65 -13.53 20.67
C ASP A 377 -21.13 -13.25 21.01
N ASN A 378 -21.37 -12.05 21.57
CA ASN A 378 -22.62 -11.26 21.57
C ASN A 378 -22.51 -10.07 22.54
N THR A 379 -21.68 -10.16 23.59
CA THR A 379 -21.53 -9.12 24.63
C THR A 379 -20.56 -7.98 24.22
N THR A 380 -19.70 -8.20 23.24
CA THR A 380 -18.69 -7.23 22.77
C THR A 380 -19.30 -6.08 21.98
N LYS A 381 -20.37 -6.32 21.21
CA LYS A 381 -21.11 -5.25 20.50
C LYS A 381 -21.77 -4.28 21.48
N ASP A 382 -22.41 -4.80 22.52
CA ASP A 382 -23.08 -3.96 23.52
C ASP A 382 -22.08 -3.14 24.34
N THR A 383 -20.93 -3.73 24.67
CA THR A 383 -19.86 -3.03 25.41
C THR A 383 -19.18 -1.94 24.55
N ALA A 384 -18.91 -2.22 23.27
CA ALA A 384 -18.31 -1.25 22.35
C ALA A 384 -19.29 -0.11 21.99
N SER A 385 -20.57 -0.42 21.81
CA SER A 385 -21.64 0.55 21.59
C SER A 385 -21.82 1.47 22.81
N SER A 386 -21.80 0.89 24.02
CA SER A 386 -21.84 1.63 25.29
C SER A 386 -20.63 2.56 25.46
N ALA A 387 -19.42 2.07 25.16
CA ALA A 387 -18.20 2.88 25.24
C ALA A 387 -18.18 4.06 24.25
N LEU A 388 -18.77 3.89 23.06
CA LEU A 388 -18.92 4.98 22.09
C LEU A 388 -19.95 6.01 22.58
N GLY A 389 -21.08 5.57 23.14
CA GLY A 389 -22.08 6.45 23.76
C GLY A 389 -21.50 7.31 24.89
N ASP A 390 -20.71 6.70 25.77
CA ASP A 390 -19.98 7.41 26.83
C ASP A 390 -18.97 8.41 26.26
N ALA A 391 -18.27 8.03 25.19
CA ALA A 391 -17.33 8.92 24.53
C ALA A 391 -18.01 10.14 23.90
N ILE A 392 -19.15 9.95 23.23
CA ILE A 392 -19.98 11.03 22.66
C ILE A 392 -20.42 11.98 23.77
N THR A 393 -20.93 11.46 24.88
CA THR A 393 -21.42 12.29 26.00
C THR A 393 -20.27 13.11 26.61
N SER A 394 -19.10 12.49 26.79
CA SER A 394 -17.94 13.14 27.45
C SER A 394 -17.23 14.24 26.65
N VAL A 395 -17.58 14.42 25.37
CA VAL A 395 -17.04 15.53 24.56
C VAL A 395 -17.90 16.77 24.61
N PHE A 396 -19.10 16.73 25.19
CA PHE A 396 -19.91 17.92 25.42
C PHE A 396 -19.61 18.49 26.81
N VAL A 397 -19.30 19.79 26.87
CA VAL A 397 -19.07 20.47 28.15
C VAL A 397 -20.32 21.20 28.62
N LYS A 398 -20.58 21.19 29.93
CA LYS A 398 -21.76 21.84 30.53
C LYS A 398 -21.53 23.31 30.83
N ASN A 399 -20.27 23.74 30.96
CA ASN A 399 -19.90 25.12 31.24
C ASN A 399 -18.57 25.50 30.57
N ARG A 400 -18.30 26.81 30.47
CA ARG A 400 -17.10 27.36 29.79
C ARG A 400 -15.78 27.06 30.49
N THR A 401 -15.77 26.56 31.72
CA THR A 401 -14.57 26.18 32.47
C THR A 401 -14.20 24.71 32.35
N GLU A 402 -15.16 23.86 32.00
CA GLU A 402 -14.95 22.43 31.81
C GLU A 402 -14.13 22.17 30.55
N ARG A 403 -13.26 21.16 30.61
CA ARG A 403 -12.36 20.80 29.52
C ARG A 403 -12.48 19.31 29.24
N SER A 404 -12.82 18.96 28.00
CA SER A 404 -12.85 17.56 27.62
C SER A 404 -11.44 16.96 27.59
N ARG A 405 -11.39 15.64 27.74
CA ARG A 405 -10.19 14.82 27.52
C ARG A 405 -10.30 13.96 26.28
N ARG A 406 -11.39 14.05 25.51
CA ARG A 406 -11.56 13.34 24.24
C ARG A 406 -11.70 14.35 23.10
N CYS A 407 -11.26 13.98 21.91
CA CYS A 407 -11.37 14.86 20.75
C CYS A 407 -12.72 14.64 20.07
N PHE A 408 -13.59 15.67 20.06
CA PHE A 408 -14.91 15.60 19.44
C PHE A 408 -14.86 15.22 17.95
N LEU A 409 -13.83 15.64 17.21
CA LEU A 409 -13.65 15.22 15.81
C LEU A 409 -13.21 13.75 15.68
N CYS A 410 -12.37 13.24 16.59
CA CYS A 410 -12.02 11.81 16.59
C CYS A 410 -13.22 10.95 17.00
N VAL A 411 -13.94 11.36 18.04
CA VAL A 411 -15.16 10.67 18.49
C VAL A 411 -16.23 10.71 17.40
N GLY A 412 -16.47 11.86 16.78
CA GLY A 412 -17.37 11.98 15.64
C GLY A 412 -16.92 11.18 14.41
N ARG A 413 -15.62 10.88 14.25
CA ARG A 413 -15.16 9.92 13.23
C ARG A 413 -15.42 8.47 13.67
N ALA A 414 -15.33 8.15 14.96
CA ALA A 414 -15.63 6.81 15.45
C ALA A 414 -17.10 6.43 15.21
N THR A 415 -18.02 7.40 15.15
CA THR A 415 -19.45 7.13 14.84
C THR A 415 -19.70 6.69 13.40
N THR A 416 -18.72 6.81 12.50
CA THR A 416 -18.83 6.32 11.11
C THR A 416 -18.17 4.97 10.90
N LEU A 417 -17.60 4.38 11.96
CA LEU A 417 -16.93 3.09 11.93
C LEU A 417 -17.83 2.04 12.60
N GLU A 418 -17.70 0.79 12.19
CA GLU A 418 -18.33 -0.32 12.90
C GLU A 418 -17.76 -0.40 14.33
N PRO A 419 -18.57 -0.71 15.37
CA PRO A 419 -18.09 -0.78 16.76
C PRO A 419 -16.94 -1.78 16.96
N SER A 420 -16.84 -2.79 16.10
CA SER A 420 -15.76 -3.79 16.10
C SER A 420 -14.48 -3.33 15.39
N ASP A 421 -14.45 -2.13 14.79
CA ASP A 421 -13.26 -1.58 14.13
C ASP A 421 -12.19 -1.22 15.18
N PRO A 422 -10.98 -1.80 15.13
CA PRO A 422 -9.89 -1.47 16.06
C PRO A 422 -9.54 0.03 16.11
N ALA A 423 -9.75 0.76 15.01
CA ALA A 423 -9.54 2.21 14.95
C ALA A 423 -10.55 2.98 15.81
N ALA A 424 -11.78 2.49 15.97
CA ALA A 424 -12.81 3.14 16.79
C ALA A 424 -12.35 3.25 18.25
N HIS A 425 -11.80 2.18 18.83
CA HIS A 425 -11.24 2.19 20.19
C HIS A 425 -10.10 3.22 20.37
N GLY A 426 -9.25 3.38 19.36
CA GLY A 426 -8.19 4.38 19.37
C GLY A 426 -8.71 5.82 19.33
N LEU A 427 -9.78 6.06 18.58
CA LEU A 427 -10.39 7.38 18.38
C LEU A 427 -11.17 7.87 19.61
N ILE A 428 -11.79 6.95 20.37
CA ILE A 428 -12.57 7.27 21.58
C ILE A 428 -11.73 7.31 22.86
N LYS A 429 -10.42 6.99 22.80
CA LYS A 429 -9.56 6.94 23.98
C LYS A 429 -9.31 8.35 24.55
N PRO A 430 -9.49 8.56 25.87
CA PRO A 430 -9.18 9.84 26.49
C PRO A 430 -7.67 10.12 26.49
N PHE A 431 -7.32 11.38 26.27
CA PHE A 431 -5.98 11.90 26.46
C PHE A 431 -5.65 11.97 27.96
N TYR A 432 -4.35 11.92 28.28
CA TYR A 432 -3.88 12.04 29.65
C TYR A 432 -4.31 13.37 30.29
N SER A 433 -4.19 14.47 29.53
CA SER A 433 -4.65 15.81 29.95
C SER A 433 -5.41 16.55 28.85
N SER A 434 -6.18 17.58 29.21
CA SER A 434 -6.80 18.52 28.27
C SER A 434 -5.77 19.31 27.46
N GLY A 435 -4.57 19.53 28.01
CA GLY A 435 -3.43 20.10 27.28
C GLY A 435 -2.92 19.18 26.15
N ASP A 436 -2.90 17.88 26.38
CA ASP A 436 -2.54 16.90 25.35
C ASP A 436 -3.59 16.84 24.24
N LEU A 437 -4.87 16.91 24.61
CA LEU A 437 -5.98 17.07 23.65
C LEU A 437 -5.80 18.34 22.81
N SER A 438 -5.52 19.48 23.45
CA SER A 438 -5.31 20.76 22.75
C SER A 438 -4.16 20.67 21.76
N ARG A 439 -3.05 20.03 22.15
CA ARG A 439 -1.89 19.80 21.27
C ARG A 439 -2.22 18.85 20.13
N HIS A 440 -2.98 17.78 20.40
CA HIS A 440 -3.50 16.88 19.38
C HIS A 440 -4.38 17.63 18.39
N PHE A 441 -5.35 18.42 18.86
CA PHE A 441 -6.27 19.19 18.03
C PHE A 441 -5.53 20.17 17.13
N LYS A 442 -4.59 20.97 17.67
CA LYS A 442 -3.74 21.85 16.87
C LYS A 442 -2.96 21.09 15.78
N ARG A 443 -2.34 19.96 16.14
CA ARG A 443 -1.47 19.20 15.22
C ARG A 443 -2.23 18.38 14.20
N ARG A 444 -3.37 17.79 14.57
CA ARG A 444 -4.11 16.82 13.77
C ARG A 444 -5.27 17.46 12.99
N HIS A 445 -5.90 18.50 13.53
CA HIS A 445 -7.12 19.07 12.97
C HIS A 445 -6.99 20.53 12.50
N LEU A 446 -6.05 21.31 13.05
CA LEU A 446 -5.84 22.71 12.63
C LEU A 446 -4.64 22.94 11.71
N SER A 447 -3.65 22.05 11.73
CA SER A 447 -2.36 22.28 11.04
C SER A 447 -2.43 22.17 9.51
N ASN A 448 -3.40 21.41 8.99
CA ASN A 448 -3.56 21.18 7.55
C ASN A 448 -4.87 21.76 7.00
N LEU A 449 -5.65 22.44 7.85
CA LEU A 449 -6.93 23.03 7.46
C LEU A 449 -6.68 24.27 6.59
N GLN A 450 -7.24 24.28 5.38
CA GLN A 450 -7.17 25.47 4.53
C GLN A 450 -8.03 26.61 5.12
N PRO A 451 -7.71 27.88 4.88
CA PRO A 451 -8.41 29.01 5.48
C PRO A 451 -9.94 29.00 5.30
N ASN A 452 -10.41 28.51 4.15
CA ASN A 452 -11.82 28.46 3.76
C ASN A 452 -12.35 27.01 3.65
N GLU A 453 -11.64 26.02 4.21
CA GLU A 453 -12.10 24.63 4.21
C GLU A 453 -13.26 24.49 5.20
N LYS A 454 -14.45 24.17 4.66
CA LYS A 454 -15.62 23.89 5.47
C LYS A 454 -15.48 22.52 6.11
N LEU A 455 -15.72 22.45 7.41
CA LEU A 455 -15.76 21.20 8.16
C LEU A 455 -17.16 20.93 8.67
N HIS A 456 -17.43 19.67 9.00
CA HIS A 456 -18.71 19.28 9.58
C HIS A 456 -18.48 18.61 10.94
N CYS A 457 -19.12 19.14 11.98
CA CYS A 457 -19.15 18.50 13.29
C CYS A 457 -20.27 17.47 13.31
N ARG A 458 -19.91 16.18 13.20
CA ARG A 458 -20.88 15.07 13.17
C ARG A 458 -21.68 14.89 14.46
N LEU A 459 -21.13 15.35 15.59
CA LEU A 459 -21.79 15.22 16.90
C LEU A 459 -22.85 16.31 17.13
N CYS A 460 -22.63 17.50 16.57
CA CYS A 460 -23.58 18.63 16.64
C CYS A 460 -24.44 18.73 15.38
N ASN A 461 -24.11 17.99 14.33
CA ASN A 461 -24.68 18.10 13.00
C ASN A 461 -24.59 19.53 12.41
N GLU A 462 -23.48 20.23 12.65
CA GLU A 462 -23.27 21.62 12.24
C GLU A 462 -22.13 21.75 11.23
N THR A 463 -22.29 22.66 10.27
CA THR A 463 -21.23 23.04 9.33
C THR A 463 -20.42 24.21 9.88
N LEU A 464 -19.10 24.08 9.83
CA LEU A 464 -18.11 25.01 10.37
C LEU A 464 -17.36 25.63 9.19
N ASP A 465 -17.79 26.83 8.80
CA ASP A 465 -17.40 27.44 7.51
C ASP A 465 -15.93 27.83 7.38
N HIS A 466 -15.22 28.05 8.49
CA HIS A 466 -13.82 28.46 8.46
C HIS A 466 -13.11 28.09 9.76
N LYS A 467 -11.77 28.17 9.74
CA LYS A 467 -10.90 27.80 10.87
C LYS A 467 -11.32 28.44 12.20
N MET A 468 -11.61 29.74 12.22
CA MET A 468 -12.03 30.43 13.45
C MET A 468 -13.40 29.94 13.97
N HIS A 469 -14.35 29.61 13.09
CA HIS A 469 -15.63 29.01 13.47
C HIS A 469 -15.39 27.66 14.14
N LEU A 470 -14.53 26.81 13.58
CA LEU A 470 -14.13 25.55 14.19
C LEU A 470 -13.50 25.74 15.58
N GLN A 471 -12.57 26.68 15.73
CA GLN A 471 -11.88 26.91 17.00
C GLN A 471 -12.84 27.39 18.09
N ASN A 472 -13.77 28.29 17.73
CA ASN A 472 -14.81 28.77 18.63
C ASN A 472 -15.78 27.64 19.01
N HIS A 473 -16.24 26.85 18.03
CA HIS A 473 -17.12 25.70 18.28
C HIS A 473 -16.43 24.64 19.18
N ALA A 474 -15.16 24.33 18.90
CA ALA A 474 -14.37 23.40 19.69
C ALA A 474 -14.23 23.83 21.15
N GLU A 475 -14.01 25.12 21.40
CA GLU A 475 -13.87 25.67 22.75
C GLU A 475 -15.22 25.78 23.49
N MET A 476 -16.24 26.27 22.79
CA MET A 476 -17.55 26.57 23.37
C MET A 476 -18.40 25.34 23.63
N VAL A 477 -18.42 24.40 22.69
CA VAL A 477 -19.30 23.21 22.73
C VAL A 477 -18.56 22.01 23.30
N HIS A 478 -17.25 21.90 23.01
CA HIS A 478 -16.46 20.72 23.34
C HIS A 478 -15.29 20.95 24.32
N GLY A 479 -15.14 22.17 24.85
CA GLY A 479 -14.10 22.51 25.83
C GLY A 479 -12.66 22.25 25.34
N THR A 480 -12.43 22.24 24.03
CA THR A 480 -11.12 22.02 23.41
C THR A 480 -10.48 23.35 23.04
N VAL A 481 -9.48 23.80 23.80
CA VAL A 481 -8.84 25.11 23.61
C VAL A 481 -7.75 25.04 22.56
N SER A 482 -7.68 26.05 21.70
CA SER A 482 -6.64 26.16 20.66
C SER A 482 -5.93 27.51 20.59
N HIS A 483 -6.37 28.49 21.39
CA HIS A 483 -5.77 29.81 21.52
C HIS A 483 -4.64 29.78 22.57
N GLY A 484 -3.41 30.14 22.18
CA GLY A 484 -2.25 30.21 23.07
C GLY A 484 -1.52 28.87 23.30
N GLY A 485 -0.19 28.89 23.15
CA GLY A 485 0.73 27.74 23.27
C GLY A 485 1.41 27.40 21.96
#